data_AF-A0A954SZ76-F1
#
_entry.id   AF-A0A954SZ76-F1
#
_cell.length_a   1.000
_cell.length_b   1.000
_cell.length_c   1.000
_cell.angle_alpha   90.00
_cell.angle_beta   90.00
_cell.angle_gamma   90.00
#
_symmetry.space_group_name_H-M   'P 1'
#
loop_
_entity.id
_entity.type
_entity.pdbx_description
1 polymer ?
#
loop_
_entity_poly.entity_id
_entity_poly.type
_entity_poly.pdbx_seq_one_letter_code
_entity_poly.pdbx_strand_id
1 'polypeptide(L)'
;MTLTSTGSDGLGTPSIALPLVALSDQAEPSLETATRATTSRVMHVINGEHFSGAERVQDHLARELPPLGVAVEFACVKPDRFPAMRTSTVPLHDVGMRHKFDLKAVRNLVQIARER
;
A
#
# COMPACT_ATOMS: atom_id res chain seq x y z
N MET A 1 17.82 62.30 -22.15
CA MET A 1 16.82 62.63 -21.11
C MET A 1 15.43 62.63 -21.75
N THR A 2 14.85 61.45 -21.99
CA THR A 2 13.40 61.21 -22.15
C THR A 2 13.19 59.70 -22.08
N LEU A 3 12.23 59.28 -21.25
CA LEU A 3 11.85 57.90 -20.93
C LEU A 3 10.97 57.29 -22.03
N THR A 4 11.03 55.96 -22.23
CA THR A 4 9.90 55.01 -22.09
C THR A 4 10.19 53.64 -22.71
N SER A 5 9.51 52.62 -22.17
CA SER A 5 9.28 51.26 -22.71
C SER A 5 10.40 50.25 -22.43
N THR A 6 10.20 49.00 -21.98
CA THR A 6 9.05 48.17 -21.57
C THR A 6 9.64 46.83 -21.11
N GLY A 7 8.93 46.08 -20.26
CA GLY A 7 9.23 44.67 -19.91
C GLY A 7 9.65 44.55 -18.44
N SER A 8 8.80 44.25 -17.45
CA SER A 8 7.75 43.23 -17.34
C SER A 8 8.27 41.79 -17.51
N ASP A 9 8.95 41.28 -16.49
CA ASP A 9 9.01 39.84 -16.21
C ASP A 9 8.93 39.65 -14.69
N GLY A 10 7.71 39.84 -14.19
CA GLY A 10 7.34 39.39 -12.85
C GLY A 10 7.36 37.87 -12.85
N LEU A 11 8.23 37.30 -12.04
CA LEU A 11 8.24 35.88 -11.68
C LEU A 11 6.88 35.50 -11.10
N GLY A 12 5.99 35.00 -11.97
CA GLY A 12 4.72 34.41 -11.60
C GLY A 12 4.98 33.13 -10.82
N THR A 13 4.80 33.20 -9.50
CA THR A 13 4.55 32.01 -8.69
C THR A 13 3.29 31.33 -9.22
N PRO A 14 3.31 30.04 -9.59
CA PRO A 14 2.06 29.32 -9.73
C PRO A 14 1.48 29.14 -8.32
N SER A 15 0.62 30.08 -7.91
CA SER A 15 -0.30 29.92 -6.80
C SER A 15 -1.31 28.84 -7.20
N ILE A 16 -0.97 27.59 -6.92
CA ILE A 16 -1.90 26.49 -7.05
C ILE A 16 -2.88 26.63 -5.88
N ALA A 17 -4.00 27.29 -6.15
CA ALA A 17 -5.14 27.33 -5.25
C ALA A 17 -5.65 25.89 -5.08
N LEU A 18 -5.32 25.27 -3.96
CA LEU A 18 -6.00 24.06 -3.51
C LEU A 18 -7.48 24.43 -3.30
N PRO A 19 -8.44 23.62 -3.78
CA PRO A 19 -9.83 23.87 -3.47
C PRO A 19 -10.00 23.74 -1.95
N LEU A 20 -10.40 24.83 -1.30
CA LEU A 20 -10.93 24.85 0.04
C LEU A 20 -12.22 24.02 0.00
N VAL A 21 -12.11 22.73 0.26
CA VAL A 21 -13.26 21.84 0.41
C VAL A 21 -14.08 22.37 1.57
N ALA A 22 -15.26 22.90 1.25
CA ALA A 22 -16.22 23.38 2.21
C ALA A 22 -16.53 22.24 3.19
N LEU A 23 -16.32 22.50 4.48
CA LEU A 23 -16.82 21.72 5.61
C LEU A 23 -18.35 21.69 5.50
N SER A 24 -18.85 20.71 4.75
CA SER A 24 -20.27 20.40 4.74
C SER A 24 -20.55 19.57 5.97
N ASP A 25 -21.29 20.19 6.87
CA ASP A 25 -22.12 19.61 7.92
C ASP A 25 -22.63 18.21 7.51
N GLN A 26 -21.94 17.17 7.97
CA GLN A 26 -22.42 15.80 7.89
C GLN A 26 -22.70 15.38 9.32
N ALA A 27 -23.99 15.20 9.60
CA ALA A 27 -24.52 14.61 10.81
C ALA A 27 -23.61 13.52 11.36
N GLU A 28 -23.28 13.63 12.65
CA GLU A 28 -22.61 12.59 13.44
C GLU A 28 -23.13 11.21 13.02
N PRO A 29 -22.32 10.38 12.33
CA PRO A 29 -22.73 9.03 12.02
C PRO A 29 -22.77 8.30 13.36
N SER A 30 -23.98 8.04 13.84
CA SER A 30 -24.21 7.19 15.00
C SER A 30 -23.36 5.92 14.90
N LEU A 31 -22.46 5.75 15.87
CA LEU A 31 -21.39 4.75 15.94
C LEU A 31 -21.87 3.29 15.81
N GLU A 32 -23.18 3.04 15.82
CA GLU A 32 -23.78 1.70 15.81
C GLU A 32 -24.00 1.08 14.42
N THR A 33 -24.08 1.86 13.33
CA THR A 33 -24.36 1.28 11.99
C THR A 33 -23.10 1.06 11.15
N ALA A 34 -21.95 1.61 11.55
CA ALA A 34 -20.67 1.44 10.85
C ALA A 34 -19.98 0.08 11.14
N THR A 35 -20.57 -0.79 11.96
CA THR A 35 -19.91 -1.99 12.53
C THR A 35 -19.87 -3.20 11.59
N ARG A 36 -19.99 -3.01 10.27
CA ARG A 36 -19.58 -4.04 9.31
C ARG A 36 -19.09 -3.49 7.97
N ALA A 37 -18.33 -2.40 8.01
CA ALA A 37 -17.41 -2.13 6.91
C ALA A 37 -16.43 -3.31 6.85
N THR A 38 -16.67 -4.25 5.94
CA THR A 38 -15.78 -5.39 5.74
C THR A 38 -14.44 -4.84 5.30
N THR A 39 -13.45 -4.87 6.19
CA THR A 39 -12.08 -4.53 5.85
C THR A 39 -11.64 -5.46 4.72
N SER A 40 -11.28 -4.87 3.57
CA SER A 40 -10.75 -5.65 2.45
C SER A 40 -9.43 -6.27 2.87
N ARG A 41 -9.16 -7.50 2.46
CA ARG A 41 -7.97 -8.25 2.86
C ARG A 41 -7.19 -8.70 1.65
N VAL A 42 -5.88 -8.53 1.70
CA VAL A 42 -4.97 -8.86 0.60
C VAL A 42 -3.79 -9.65 1.14
N MET A 43 -3.50 -10.78 0.50
CA MET A 43 -2.30 -11.55 0.75
C MET A 43 -1.40 -11.50 -0.48
N HIS A 44 -0.24 -10.84 -0.35
CA HIS A 44 0.77 -10.82 -1.40
C HIS A 44 1.58 -12.11 -1.38
N VAL A 45 1.48 -12.90 -2.44
CA VAL A 45 2.34 -14.07 -2.65
C VAL A 45 3.60 -13.62 -3.36
N ILE A 46 4.74 -13.80 -2.72
CA ILE A 46 6.03 -13.29 -3.18
C ILE A 46 7.03 -14.42 -3.32
N ASN A 47 7.92 -14.32 -4.32
CA ASN A 47 9.04 -15.25 -4.45
C ASN A 47 9.93 -15.14 -3.20
N GLY A 48 10.54 -13.97 -2.96
CA GLY A 48 11.37 -13.73 -1.78
C GLY A 48 12.88 -13.96 -1.96
N GLU A 49 13.32 -14.58 -3.07
CA GLU A 49 14.75 -14.68 -3.47
C GLU A 49 15.38 -13.31 -3.74
N HIS A 50 14.56 -12.32 -4.07
CA HIS A 50 14.99 -10.99 -4.45
C HIS A 50 14.18 -9.92 -3.72
N PHE A 51 14.74 -8.71 -3.69
CA PHE A 51 14.04 -7.50 -3.27
C PHE A 51 14.21 -6.44 -4.35
N SER A 52 13.40 -6.58 -5.39
CA SER A 52 13.44 -5.80 -6.61
C SER A 52 12.22 -4.87 -6.71
N GLY A 53 11.95 -4.32 -7.90
CA GLY A 53 10.90 -3.33 -8.08
C GLY A 53 9.53 -3.80 -7.59
N ALA A 54 9.13 -5.02 -7.93
CA ALA A 54 7.82 -5.55 -7.53
C ALA A 54 7.71 -5.72 -6.00
N GLU A 55 8.74 -6.30 -5.36
CA GLU A 55 8.75 -6.49 -3.92
C GLU A 55 8.79 -5.16 -3.15
N ARG A 56 9.51 -4.16 -3.66
CA ARG A 56 9.55 -2.81 -3.09
C ARG A 56 8.19 -2.12 -3.15
N VAL A 57 7.49 -2.25 -4.27
CA VAL A 57 6.13 -1.72 -4.41
C VAL A 57 5.18 -2.41 -3.46
N GLN A 58 5.24 -3.74 -3.35
CA GLN A 58 4.40 -4.49 -2.42
C GLN A 58 4.70 -4.17 -0.95
N ASP A 59 5.97 -4.02 -0.57
CA ASP A 59 6.38 -3.61 0.78
C ASP A 59 5.90 -2.19 1.13
N HIS A 60 5.93 -1.27 0.16
CA HIS A 60 5.37 0.07 0.32
C HIS A 60 3.85 0.03 0.49
N LEU A 61 3.14 -0.69 -0.38
CA LEU A 61 1.69 -0.85 -0.27
C LEU A 61 1.29 -1.47 1.08
N ALA A 62 2.03 -2.47 1.56
CA ALA A 62 1.77 -3.08 2.86
C ALA A 62 1.87 -2.11 4.04
N ARG A 63 2.61 -1.00 3.90
CA ARG A 63 2.70 0.04 4.94
C ARG A 63 1.58 1.08 4.86
N GLU A 64 1.19 1.45 3.64
CA GLU A 64 0.26 2.57 3.43
C GLU A 64 -1.22 2.15 3.38
N LEU A 65 -1.51 0.87 3.11
CA LEU A 65 -2.87 0.35 3.00
C LEU A 65 -3.61 0.10 4.33
N PRO A 66 -2.96 -0.33 5.44
CA PRO A 66 -3.67 -0.59 6.70
C PRO A 66 -4.46 0.60 7.27
N PRO A 67 -3.93 1.85 7.27
CA PRO A 67 -4.70 3.03 7.69
C PRO A 67 -5.95 3.30 6.85
N LEU A 68 -6.00 2.78 5.62
CA LEU A 68 -7.14 2.90 4.70
C LEU A 68 -8.17 1.77 4.87
N GLY A 69 -8.04 0.94 5.90
CA GLY A 69 -8.97 -0.15 6.18
C GLY A 69 -8.73 -1.42 5.37
N VAL A 70 -7.55 -1.55 4.73
CA VAL A 70 -7.15 -2.75 3.99
C VAL A 70 -6.12 -3.54 4.79
N ALA A 71 -6.47 -4.73 5.24
CA ALA A 71 -5.52 -5.61 5.93
C ALA A 71 -4.60 -6.29 4.90
N VAL A 72 -3.29 -6.15 5.08
CA VAL A 72 -2.28 -6.71 4.17
C VAL A 72 -1.41 -7.72 4.90
N GLU A 73 -1.11 -8.83 4.22
CA GLU A 73 -0.20 -9.88 4.69
C GLU A 73 0.66 -10.40 3.54
N PHE A 74 1.77 -11.05 3.86
CA PHE A 74 2.66 -11.66 2.88
C PHE A 74 2.71 -13.18 3.03
N ALA A 75 2.86 -13.89 1.92
CA ALA A 75 3.23 -15.29 1.88
C ALA A 75 4.48 -15.46 1.00
N CYS A 76 5.58 -15.92 1.59
CA CYS A 76 6.88 -16.02 0.94
C CYS A 76 7.16 -17.45 0.52
N VAL A 77 7.26 -17.72 -0.78
CA VAL A 77 7.49 -19.08 -1.28
C VAL A 77 8.97 -19.46 -1.33
N LYS A 78 9.89 -18.51 -1.21
CA LYS A 78 11.34 -18.72 -1.13
C LYS A 78 11.95 -17.66 -0.20
N PRO A 79 11.93 -17.89 1.12
CA PRO A 79 12.29 -16.91 2.13
C PRO A 79 13.81 -16.72 2.22
N ASP A 80 14.35 -15.84 1.37
CA ASP A 80 15.78 -15.48 1.38
C ASP A 80 15.95 -13.99 1.67
N ARG A 81 15.97 -13.16 0.62
CA ARG A 81 16.30 -11.74 0.69
C ARG A 81 15.17 -10.86 1.19
N PHE A 82 13.92 -11.15 0.81
CA PHE A 82 12.78 -10.30 1.17
C PHE A 82 12.53 -10.18 2.69
N PRO A 83 12.48 -11.28 3.48
CA PRO A 83 12.19 -11.21 4.91
C PRO A 83 13.15 -10.29 5.67
N ALA A 84 14.41 -10.23 5.24
CA ALA A 84 15.45 -9.42 5.87
C ALA A 84 15.46 -7.95 5.42
N MET A 85 14.96 -7.64 4.21
CA MET A 85 15.04 -6.28 3.64
C MET A 85 13.75 -5.49 3.71
N ARG A 86 12.60 -6.15 3.90
CA ARG A 86 11.31 -5.48 4.00
C ARG A 86 11.27 -4.48 5.16
N THR A 87 10.57 -3.38 4.96
CA THR A 87 10.35 -2.35 5.98
C THR A 87 8.95 -2.42 6.60
N SER A 88 8.02 -3.10 5.93
CA SER A 88 6.69 -3.36 6.48
C SER A 88 6.74 -4.30 7.69
N THR A 89 5.91 -3.98 8.68
CA THR A 89 5.74 -4.77 9.91
C THR A 89 4.57 -5.75 9.83
N VAL A 90 3.90 -5.82 8.67
CA VAL A 90 2.74 -6.69 8.47
C VAL A 90 3.13 -8.19 8.54
N PRO A 91 2.19 -9.08 8.85
CA PRO A 91 2.45 -10.52 8.93
C PRO A 91 3.11 -11.08 7.67
N LEU A 92 4.07 -11.99 7.87
CA LEU A 92 4.75 -12.74 6.81
C LEU A 92 4.69 -14.22 7.13
N HIS A 93 4.06 -14.96 6.24
CA HIS A 93 3.96 -16.41 6.32
C HIS A 93 5.07 -17.04 5.47
N ASP A 94 5.83 -17.93 6.07
CA ASP A 94 6.76 -18.78 5.34
C ASP A 94 5.99 -19.95 4.72
N VAL A 95 5.92 -19.98 3.39
CA VAL A 95 5.32 -21.05 2.59
C VAL A 95 6.36 -21.61 1.62
N GLY A 96 7.57 -21.84 2.14
CA GLY A 96 8.73 -22.35 1.42
C GLY A 96 8.41 -23.48 0.45
N MET A 97 8.73 -23.24 -0.82
CA MET A 97 8.52 -24.12 -1.95
C MET A 97 9.84 -24.81 -2.31
N ARG A 98 9.85 -26.15 -2.38
CA ARG A 98 11.07 -26.91 -2.71
C ARG A 98 11.40 -26.91 -4.20
N HIS A 99 10.37 -26.89 -5.04
CA HIS A 99 10.47 -26.90 -6.50
C HIS A 99 9.22 -26.25 -7.11
N LYS A 100 9.26 -25.88 -8.40
CA LYS A 100 8.18 -25.11 -9.07
C LYS A 100 6.77 -25.74 -9.01
N PHE A 101 6.67 -27.04 -8.79
CA PHE A 101 5.40 -27.79 -8.73
C PHE A 101 5.06 -28.29 -7.32
N ASP A 102 5.50 -27.58 -6.27
CA ASP A 102 5.26 -28.00 -4.89
C ASP A 102 3.80 -27.74 -4.47
N LEU A 103 2.94 -28.74 -4.70
CA LEU A 103 1.53 -28.66 -4.31
C LEU A 103 1.34 -28.54 -2.79
N LYS A 104 2.35 -28.89 -1.97
CA LYS A 104 2.28 -28.70 -0.52
C LYS A 104 2.32 -27.20 -0.17
N ALA A 105 3.20 -26.43 -0.81
CA ALA A 105 3.26 -24.98 -0.63
C ALA A 105 1.93 -24.31 -1.02
N VAL A 106 1.30 -24.77 -2.12
CA VAL A 106 -0.03 -24.30 -2.54
C VAL A 106 -1.09 -24.63 -1.50
N ARG A 107 -1.11 -25.86 -0.96
CA ARG A 107 -2.07 -26.24 0.09
C ARG A 107 -1.92 -25.39 1.35
N ASN A 108 -0.69 -25.17 1.81
CA ASN A 108 -0.40 -24.31 2.96
C ASN A 108 -0.88 -22.87 2.72
N LEU A 109 -0.60 -22.32 1.53
CA LEU A 109 -1.06 -20.99 1.14
C LEU A 109 -2.59 -20.89 1.14
N VAL A 110 -3.28 -21.88 0.58
CA VAL A 110 -4.75 -21.93 0.55
C VAL A 110 -5.33 -22.04 1.97
N GLN A 111 -4.69 -22.81 2.85
CA GLN A 111 -5.12 -22.92 4.24
C GLN A 111 -5.04 -21.57 4.94
N ILE A 112 -3.89 -20.89 4.85
CA ILE A 112 -3.68 -19.56 5.44
C ILE A 112 -4.69 -18.55 4.87
N ALA A 113 -4.96 -18.59 3.56
CA ALA A 113 -5.92 -17.70 2.91
C ALA A 113 -7.37 -17.90 3.39
N ARG A 114 -7.74 -19.12 3.79
CA ARG A 114 -9.11 -19.49 4.21
C ARG A 114 -9.37 -19.24 5.68
N GLU A 115 -8.35 -19.35 6.52
CA GLU A 115 -8.46 -19.13 7.98
C GLU A 115 -8.52 -17.65 8.37
N ARG A 116 -8.53 -16.74 7.39
CA ARG A 116 -8.48 -15.30 7.56
C ARG A 116 -9.84 -14.69 7.24
#